data_AF-A0A518BYV0-F1
#
_entry.id   AF-A0A518BYV0-F1
#
_cell.length_a   1.000
_cell.length_b   1.000
_cell.length_c   1.000
_cell.angle_alpha   90.00
_cell.angle_beta   90.00
_cell.angle_gamma   90.00
#
_symmetry.space_group_name_H-M   'P 1'
#
loop_
_entity.id
_entity.type
_entity.pdbx_description
1 polymer ?
#
loop_
_entity_poly.entity_id
_entity_poly.type
_entity_poly.pdbx_seq_one_letter_code
_entity_poly.pdbx_strand_id
1 'polypeptide(L)'
;MCSPLQDLLAQLLRAPAERRIGHIERVERLHDTLEPGRTYPLDFIAYQITQYRQTSDEPTLLVGDAVLPDLRLMIDALSRVTPVEDDAGEAVLRPKELAARWSVSLKTLDRYRGLGLRWRWRPAERPTARHPIELVYTMSAVRYFEGRHAKRLGRAASSGGWSGDEIEGALVRARRLMQRSDATANRVARFVAGKHHRPAETLRRRLLAEASGTGRLSERDAAVIERAHRMGVPMAKITERFGRSRASVYRILQGRRARALKSVAITFASGATPLPEQDVSFKDVASQAASPAVTTAVRQLPESLRGVFGHASLTHAAETSLLSRMHRLRATAGELRDRLDPSKPRAGDMDRMERCLAEADELRRRVARHQGGLLAVVVRQHLIDRDELNERTLLERLSVALDELGAALTEYDPWQATSFERTLRLRLQRRLSAIAPPAAGSRARKRSDTRVLTESLIQRCEALGLKAD
;
A
#
# COMPACT_ATOMS: atom_id res chain seq x y z
N MET A 1 31.97 12.69 -21.82
CA MET A 1 32.77 13.80 -22.35
C MET A 1 34.18 13.70 -21.86
N CYS A 2 35.12 13.49 -22.78
CA CYS A 2 36.55 13.52 -22.49
C CYS A 2 36.99 14.95 -22.12
N SER A 3 38.06 15.05 -21.32
CA SER A 3 38.57 16.34 -20.81
C SER A 3 38.79 17.38 -21.92
N PRO A 4 39.41 17.06 -23.07
CA PRO A 4 39.68 18.08 -24.09
C PRO A 4 38.41 18.67 -24.74
N LEU A 5 37.36 17.85 -24.91
CA LEU A 5 36.08 18.34 -25.44
C LEU A 5 35.26 19.08 -24.38
N GLN A 6 35.46 18.78 -23.09
CA GLN A 6 34.89 19.56 -21.99
C GLN A 6 35.44 20.98 -21.97
N ASP A 7 36.76 21.13 -22.12
CA ASP A 7 37.42 22.43 -22.16
C ASP A 7 36.95 23.25 -23.37
N LEU A 8 36.86 22.61 -24.54
CA LEU A 8 36.32 23.24 -25.75
C LEU A 8 34.86 23.68 -25.53
N LEU A 9 34.01 22.84 -24.96
CA LEU A 9 32.62 23.21 -24.66
C LEU A 9 32.55 24.42 -23.71
N ALA A 10 33.38 24.46 -22.67
CA ALA A 10 33.43 25.57 -21.73
C ALA A 10 33.80 26.90 -22.41
N GLN A 11 34.69 26.87 -23.41
CA GLN A 11 35.02 28.03 -24.24
C GLN A 11 33.83 28.45 -25.11
N LEU A 12 33.17 27.51 -25.78
CA LEU A 12 32.02 27.78 -26.65
C LEU A 12 30.83 28.38 -25.90
N LEU A 13 30.59 27.97 -24.65
CA LEU A 13 29.51 28.50 -23.81
C LEU A 13 29.71 29.98 -23.45
N ARG A 14 30.95 30.48 -23.49
CA ARG A 14 31.27 31.91 -23.25
C ARG A 14 31.08 32.80 -24.48
N ALA A 15 30.92 32.22 -25.67
CA ALA A 15 30.69 32.99 -26.89
C ALA A 15 29.31 33.69 -26.87
N PRO A 16 29.12 34.83 -27.56
CA PRO A 16 27.81 35.49 -27.71
C PRO A 16 26.74 34.56 -28.31
N ALA A 17 25.46 34.80 -28.00
CA ALA A 17 24.34 33.94 -28.39
C ALA A 17 24.28 33.64 -29.90
N GLU A 18 24.47 34.66 -30.74
CA GLU A 18 24.52 34.54 -32.20
C GLU A 18 25.61 33.57 -32.68
N ARG A 19 26.80 33.63 -32.08
CA ARG A 19 27.90 32.72 -32.41
C ARG A 19 27.61 31.30 -31.94
N ARG A 20 26.93 31.14 -30.80
CA ARG A 20 26.56 29.81 -30.25
C ARG A 20 25.58 29.07 -31.17
N ILE A 21 24.64 29.76 -31.81
CA ILE A 21 23.76 29.16 -32.84
C ILE A 21 24.61 28.56 -33.96
N GLY A 22 25.53 29.34 -34.53
CA GLY A 22 26.44 28.85 -35.56
C GLY A 22 27.38 27.74 -35.08
N HIS A 23 27.74 27.69 -33.78
CA HIS A 23 28.48 26.56 -33.21
C HIS A 23 27.62 25.29 -33.15
N ILE A 24 26.35 25.37 -32.74
CA ILE A 24 25.43 24.21 -32.70
C ILE A 24 25.35 23.55 -34.09
N GLU A 25 25.11 24.35 -35.13
CA GLU A 25 25.02 23.83 -36.51
C GLU A 25 26.33 23.21 -37.00
N ARG A 26 27.48 23.75 -36.59
CA ARG A 26 28.79 23.18 -36.93
C ARG A 26 29.06 21.87 -36.20
N VAL A 27 28.73 21.79 -34.91
CA VAL A 27 28.85 20.54 -34.13
C VAL A 27 27.95 19.46 -34.74
N GLU A 28 26.76 19.84 -35.17
CA GLU A 28 25.84 18.93 -35.85
C GLU A 28 26.41 18.42 -37.17
N ARG A 29 26.84 19.31 -38.05
CA ARG A 29 27.48 18.92 -39.32
C ARG A 29 28.70 18.03 -39.09
N LEU A 30 29.51 18.35 -38.08
CA LEU A 30 30.67 17.53 -37.71
C LEU A 30 30.23 16.14 -37.27
N HIS A 31 29.24 16.03 -36.38
CA HIS A 31 28.70 14.74 -35.95
C HIS A 31 28.21 13.89 -37.13
N ASP A 32 27.62 14.50 -38.15
CA ASP A 32 27.13 13.75 -39.32
C ASP A 32 28.24 13.27 -40.25
N THR A 33 29.37 14.00 -40.27
CA THR A 33 30.49 13.78 -41.19
C THR A 33 31.56 12.85 -40.62
N LEU A 34 31.71 12.79 -39.28
CA LEU A 34 32.74 11.95 -38.65
C LEU A 34 32.48 10.45 -38.84
N GLU A 35 33.54 9.73 -39.21
CA GLU A 35 33.53 8.28 -39.30
C GLU A 35 33.93 7.68 -37.95
N PRO A 36 33.14 6.77 -37.37
CA PRO A 36 33.40 6.28 -36.00
C PRO A 36 34.74 5.55 -35.83
N GLY A 37 35.19 4.82 -36.85
CA GLY A 37 36.44 4.07 -36.81
C GLY A 37 37.72 4.88 -37.11
N ARG A 38 37.61 6.18 -37.39
CA ARG A 38 38.77 7.03 -37.70
C ARG A 38 39.22 7.82 -36.47
N THR A 39 40.50 8.19 -36.47
CA THR A 39 41.09 9.04 -35.44
C THR A 39 41.23 10.46 -35.97
N TYR A 40 40.85 11.44 -35.16
CA TYR A 40 40.84 12.85 -35.51
C TYR A 40 41.66 13.66 -34.50
N PRO A 41 42.55 14.55 -34.96
CA PRO A 41 43.21 15.52 -34.08
C PRO A 41 42.20 16.45 -33.41
N LEU A 42 42.43 16.81 -32.15
CA LEU A 42 41.61 17.78 -31.42
C LEU A 42 41.54 19.12 -32.16
N ASP A 43 42.67 19.59 -32.69
CA ASP A 43 42.76 20.84 -33.45
C ASP A 43 41.84 20.82 -34.68
N PHE A 44 41.68 19.67 -35.33
CA PHE A 44 40.74 19.51 -36.45
C PHE A 44 39.29 19.65 -35.96
N ILE A 45 38.92 18.98 -34.86
CA ILE A 45 37.58 19.07 -34.27
C ILE A 45 37.28 20.51 -33.83
N ALA A 46 38.23 21.15 -33.14
CA ALA A 46 38.14 22.52 -32.70
C ALA A 46 38.00 23.48 -33.89
N TYR A 47 38.78 23.30 -34.95
CA TYR A 47 38.68 24.10 -36.17
C TYR A 47 37.31 23.93 -36.86
N GLN A 48 36.80 22.71 -36.99
CA GLN A 48 35.49 22.48 -37.60
C GLN A 48 34.36 23.19 -36.83
N ILE A 49 34.45 23.22 -35.50
CA ILE A 49 33.44 23.84 -34.63
C ILE A 49 33.61 25.35 -34.48
N THR A 50 34.84 25.86 -34.39
CA THR A 50 35.14 27.27 -34.10
C THR A 50 35.48 28.09 -35.35
N GLN A 51 35.93 27.44 -36.43
CA GLN A 51 36.52 28.04 -37.64
C GLN A 51 37.80 28.86 -37.35
N TYR A 52 38.38 28.68 -36.16
CA TYR A 52 39.64 29.27 -35.76
C TYR A 52 40.70 28.17 -35.68
N ARG A 53 41.87 28.42 -36.27
CA ARG A 53 42.97 27.45 -36.31
C ARG A 53 43.84 27.68 -35.08
N GLN A 54 43.74 26.78 -34.10
CA GLN A 54 44.72 26.65 -33.02
C GLN A 54 45.71 25.58 -33.44
N THR A 55 47.00 25.90 -33.41
CA THR A 55 48.07 24.95 -33.68
C THR A 55 48.64 24.53 -32.33
N SER A 56 48.47 23.26 -31.96
CA SER A 56 49.11 22.68 -30.80
C SER A 56 50.41 22.00 -31.23
N ASP A 57 51.50 22.17 -30.47
CA ASP A 57 52.78 21.51 -30.77
C ASP A 57 52.69 19.97 -30.60
N GLU A 58 51.78 19.49 -29.77
CA GLU A 58 51.45 18.06 -29.60
C GLU A 58 49.98 17.77 -29.93
N PRO A 59 49.67 17.09 -31.04
CA PRO A 59 48.29 16.84 -31.44
C PRO A 59 47.64 15.76 -30.57
N THR A 60 46.67 16.15 -29.73
CA THR A 60 45.83 15.19 -29.01
C THR A 60 44.91 14.47 -30.01
N LEU A 61 45.03 13.14 -30.11
CA LEU A 61 44.26 12.32 -31.05
C LEU A 61 43.04 11.70 -30.37
N LEU A 62 41.87 11.81 -31.00
CA LEU A 62 40.60 11.29 -30.49
C LEU A 62 39.97 10.30 -31.48
N VAL A 63 39.51 9.16 -31.00
CA VAL A 63 38.80 8.15 -31.82
C VAL A 63 37.36 8.60 -32.05
N GLY A 64 36.87 8.50 -33.30
CA GLY A 64 35.54 8.94 -33.70
C GLY A 64 34.40 8.35 -32.86
N ASP A 65 34.48 7.07 -32.52
CA ASP A 65 33.52 6.40 -31.63
C ASP A 65 33.43 7.02 -30.23
N ALA A 66 34.52 7.61 -29.72
CA ALA A 66 34.54 8.33 -28.45
C ALA A 66 34.05 9.79 -28.61
N VAL A 67 34.30 10.41 -29.78
CA VAL A 67 33.94 11.80 -30.08
C VAL A 67 32.45 11.95 -30.35
N LEU A 68 31.82 11.03 -31.08
CA LEU A 68 30.42 11.15 -31.50
C LEU A 68 29.41 11.29 -30.33
N PRO A 69 29.48 10.48 -29.25
CA PRO A 69 28.64 10.69 -28.06
C PRO A 69 28.87 12.05 -27.41
N ASP A 70 30.11 12.53 -27.42
CA ASP A 70 30.50 13.79 -26.79
C ASP A 70 30.01 14.99 -27.59
N LEU A 71 30.09 14.96 -28.93
CA LEU A 71 29.49 15.99 -29.78
C LEU A 71 27.97 16.10 -29.55
N ARG A 72 27.28 14.98 -29.32
CA ARG A 72 25.85 15.00 -28.94
C ARG A 72 25.59 15.69 -27.62
N LEU A 73 26.45 15.49 -26.63
CA LEU A 73 26.36 16.20 -25.34
C LEU A 73 26.69 17.69 -25.50
N MET A 74 27.60 18.05 -26.40
CA MET A 74 27.88 19.45 -26.73
C MET A 74 26.66 20.12 -27.37
N ILE A 75 25.96 19.44 -28.29
CA ILE A 75 24.70 19.96 -28.87
C ILE A 75 23.64 20.16 -27.78
N ASP A 76 23.48 19.21 -26.85
CA ASP A 76 22.55 19.35 -25.71
C ASP A 76 22.88 20.57 -24.87
N ALA A 77 24.14 20.73 -24.47
CA ALA A 77 24.57 21.81 -23.60
C ALA A 77 24.45 23.20 -24.27
N LEU A 78 24.90 23.33 -25.53
CA LEU A 78 24.86 24.58 -26.26
C LEU A 78 23.42 25.03 -26.56
N SER A 79 22.57 24.10 -27.01
CA SER A 79 21.17 24.41 -27.33
C SER A 79 20.33 24.68 -26.07
N ARG A 80 20.67 24.10 -24.92
CA ARG A 80 19.98 24.37 -23.64
C ARG A 80 20.17 25.82 -23.17
N VAL A 81 21.37 26.37 -23.35
CA VAL A 81 21.71 27.74 -22.94
C VAL A 81 21.39 28.76 -24.04
N THR A 82 21.23 28.29 -25.28
CA THR A 82 20.80 29.11 -26.42
C THR A 82 19.63 28.42 -27.10
N PRO A 83 18.42 28.45 -26.49
CA PRO A 83 17.24 27.90 -27.13
C PRO A 83 17.00 28.65 -28.44
N VAL A 84 17.09 27.94 -29.55
CA VAL A 84 16.96 28.55 -30.88
C VAL A 84 15.48 28.54 -31.26
N GLU A 85 14.95 29.69 -31.67
CA GLU A 85 13.61 29.78 -32.26
C GLU A 85 13.64 29.30 -33.71
N ASP A 86 12.53 28.72 -34.19
CA ASP A 86 12.44 28.06 -35.51
C ASP A 86 12.40 29.05 -36.71
N ASP A 87 12.96 30.26 -36.56
CA ASP A 87 12.98 31.30 -37.60
C ASP A 87 13.80 30.93 -38.85
N ALA A 88 14.52 29.81 -38.82
CA ALA A 88 15.42 29.34 -39.88
C ALA A 88 14.85 28.21 -40.77
N GLY A 89 13.53 27.93 -40.73
CA GLY A 89 12.86 27.14 -41.77
C GLY A 89 13.07 25.61 -41.74
N GLU A 90 13.67 25.04 -40.69
CA GLU A 90 13.77 23.59 -40.53
C GLU A 90 12.63 23.02 -39.67
N ALA A 91 11.84 22.10 -40.24
CA ALA A 91 10.77 21.43 -39.47
C ALA A 91 11.35 20.60 -38.32
N VAL A 92 10.78 20.77 -37.12
CA VAL A 92 11.14 20.01 -35.92
C VAL A 92 10.02 19.07 -35.49
N LEU A 93 10.38 17.97 -34.83
CA LEU A 93 9.45 16.99 -34.27
C LEU A 93 9.63 16.88 -32.75
N ARG A 94 8.52 16.86 -32.02
CA ARG A 94 8.49 16.54 -30.59
C ARG A 94 8.71 15.04 -30.35
N PRO A 95 9.12 14.63 -29.13
CA PRO A 95 9.35 13.21 -28.83
C PRO A 95 8.15 12.31 -29.12
N LYS A 96 6.93 12.78 -28.85
CA LYS A 96 5.70 12.01 -29.13
C LYS A 96 5.44 11.87 -30.63
N GLU A 97 5.70 12.91 -31.41
CA GLU A 97 5.50 12.90 -32.86
C GLU A 97 6.52 12.00 -33.55
N LEU A 98 7.78 12.07 -33.13
CA LEU A 98 8.82 11.19 -33.65
C LEU A 98 8.59 9.72 -33.25
N ALA A 99 8.10 9.47 -32.03
CA ALA A 99 7.71 8.14 -31.57
C ALA A 99 6.60 7.55 -32.43
N ALA A 100 5.57 8.36 -32.74
CA ALA A 100 4.49 7.98 -33.62
C ALA A 100 4.98 7.71 -35.05
N ARG A 101 5.79 8.61 -35.62
CA ARG A 101 6.37 8.47 -36.97
C ARG A 101 7.15 7.18 -37.14
N TRP A 102 7.98 6.81 -36.16
CA TRP A 102 8.75 5.56 -36.20
C TRP A 102 8.02 4.34 -35.63
N SER A 103 6.78 4.51 -35.15
CA SER A 103 6.01 3.46 -34.47
C SER A 103 6.77 2.81 -33.31
N VAL A 104 7.48 3.61 -32.52
CA VAL A 104 8.30 3.17 -31.38
C VAL A 104 7.83 3.81 -30.07
N SER A 105 8.20 3.20 -28.94
CA SER A 105 7.94 3.79 -27.62
C SER A 105 8.90 4.95 -27.30
N LEU A 106 8.51 5.85 -26.39
CA LEU A 106 9.41 6.90 -25.88
C LEU A 106 10.70 6.33 -25.27
N LYS A 107 10.62 5.17 -24.60
CA LYS A 107 11.80 4.46 -24.07
C LYS A 107 12.74 3.98 -25.18
N THR A 108 12.21 3.64 -26.34
CA THR A 108 13.01 3.28 -27.52
C THR A 108 13.70 4.50 -28.10
N LEU A 109 13.04 5.66 -28.13
CA LEU A 109 13.68 6.92 -28.51
C LEU A 109 14.85 7.28 -27.60
N ASP A 110 14.72 7.09 -26.29
CA ASP A 110 15.83 7.31 -25.34
C ASP A 110 17.03 6.41 -25.66
N ARG A 111 16.77 5.15 -26.02
CA ARG A 111 17.82 4.23 -26.48
C ARG A 111 18.44 4.68 -27.82
N TYR A 112 17.65 5.25 -28.72
CA TYR A 112 18.12 5.77 -30.01
C TYR A 112 18.98 7.01 -29.84
N ARG A 113 18.73 7.83 -28.81
CA ARG A 113 19.67 8.89 -28.42
C ARG A 113 21.04 8.28 -28.23
N GLY A 114 21.21 7.29 -27.35
CA GLY A 114 22.48 6.60 -27.15
C GLY A 114 23.17 6.05 -28.41
N LEU A 115 22.43 5.83 -29.49
CA LEU A 115 22.91 5.28 -30.77
C LEU A 115 23.28 6.34 -31.81
N GLY A 116 23.14 7.64 -31.50
CA GLY A 116 23.50 8.72 -32.42
C GLY A 116 22.35 9.66 -32.80
N LEU A 117 21.14 9.47 -32.24
CA LEU A 117 20.06 10.44 -32.45
C LEU A 117 20.37 11.73 -31.68
N ARG A 118 20.55 12.83 -32.42
CA ARG A 118 20.77 14.19 -31.90
C ARG A 118 19.44 14.85 -31.53
N TRP A 119 19.46 15.80 -30.61
CA TRP A 119 18.30 16.60 -30.22
C TRP A 119 18.74 18.02 -29.88
N ARG A 120 17.79 18.95 -29.90
CA ARG A 120 17.96 20.36 -29.50
C ARG A 120 16.97 20.76 -28.41
N TRP A 121 17.28 21.82 -27.70
CA TRP A 121 16.33 22.56 -26.88
C TRP A 121 15.84 23.80 -27.61
N ARG A 122 14.53 24.07 -27.53
CA ARG A 122 13.90 25.28 -28.05
C ARG A 122 12.97 25.88 -27.00
N PRO A 123 12.55 27.15 -27.15
CA PRO A 123 11.47 27.70 -26.33
C PRO A 123 10.21 26.83 -26.48
N ALA A 124 9.58 26.52 -25.34
CA ALA A 124 8.33 25.77 -25.35
C ALA A 124 7.24 26.59 -26.03
N GLU A 125 6.43 25.97 -26.89
CA GLU A 125 5.27 26.65 -27.53
C GLU A 125 4.29 27.24 -26.51
N ARG A 126 4.18 26.62 -25.32
CA ARG A 126 3.46 27.17 -24.16
C ARG A 126 4.41 27.21 -22.97
N PRO A 127 5.19 28.29 -22.80
CA PRO A 127 6.17 28.37 -21.73
C PRO A 127 5.46 28.48 -20.39
N THR A 128 5.84 27.63 -19.45
CA THR A 128 5.43 27.75 -18.04
C THR A 128 6.67 28.04 -17.19
N ALA A 129 6.50 28.63 -16.00
CA ALA A 129 7.61 28.89 -15.09
C ALA A 129 8.44 27.62 -14.76
N ARG A 130 7.86 26.42 -14.88
CA ARG A 130 8.54 25.14 -14.66
C ARG A 130 9.17 24.53 -15.91
N HIS A 131 8.68 24.85 -17.10
CA HIS A 131 9.14 24.29 -18.38
C HIS A 131 9.20 25.39 -19.46
N PRO A 132 10.22 26.28 -19.41
CA PRO A 132 10.40 27.33 -20.39
C PRO A 132 10.95 26.82 -21.74
N ILE A 133 11.61 25.66 -21.73
CA ILE A 133 12.23 25.04 -22.90
C ILE A 133 11.71 23.61 -23.10
N GLU A 134 11.60 23.19 -24.35
CA GLU A 134 11.20 21.84 -24.75
C GLU A 134 12.25 21.17 -25.64
N LEU A 135 12.30 19.84 -25.57
CA LEU A 135 13.20 19.02 -26.36
C LEU A 135 12.57 18.70 -27.72
N VAL A 136 13.34 18.90 -28.79
CA VAL A 136 12.91 18.62 -30.17
C VAL A 136 13.99 17.95 -31.01
N TYR A 137 13.55 17.35 -32.11
CA TYR A 137 14.39 16.68 -33.11
C TYR A 137 14.26 17.40 -34.44
N THR A 138 15.36 17.91 -34.98
CA THR A 138 15.38 18.54 -36.31
C THR A 138 15.16 17.50 -37.41
N MET A 139 14.55 17.90 -38.53
CA MET A 139 14.32 16.97 -39.64
C MET A 139 15.64 16.43 -40.23
N SER A 140 16.71 17.21 -40.22
CA SER A 140 18.07 16.78 -40.57
C SER A 140 18.56 15.66 -39.66
N ALA A 141 18.40 15.78 -38.35
CA ALA A 141 18.77 14.73 -37.40
C ALA A 141 17.94 13.45 -37.60
N VAL A 142 16.64 13.61 -37.88
CA VAL A 142 15.73 12.49 -38.17
C VAL A 142 16.15 11.78 -39.45
N ARG A 143 16.37 12.52 -40.55
CA ARG A 143 16.79 11.96 -41.85
C ARG A 143 18.16 11.30 -41.79
N TYR A 144 19.11 11.91 -41.07
CA TYR A 144 20.44 11.33 -40.85
C TYR A 144 20.34 9.98 -40.11
N PHE A 145 19.56 9.94 -39.03
CA PHE A 145 19.34 8.72 -38.27
C PHE A 145 18.58 7.65 -39.09
N GLU A 146 17.59 8.06 -39.89
CA GLU A 146 16.88 7.19 -40.81
C GLU A 146 17.82 6.55 -41.84
N GLY A 147 18.70 7.33 -42.47
CA GLY A 147 19.70 6.84 -43.42
C GLY A 147 20.68 5.83 -42.80
N ARG A 148 21.19 6.12 -41.61
CA ARG A 148 22.19 5.27 -40.93
C ARG A 148 21.58 4.01 -40.29
N HIS A 149 20.30 4.05 -39.90
CA HIS A 149 19.64 2.98 -39.15
C HIS A 149 18.35 2.44 -39.77
N ALA A 150 18.16 2.60 -41.09
CA ALA A 150 16.97 2.16 -41.82
C ALA A 150 16.53 0.71 -41.50
N LYS A 151 17.49 -0.24 -41.49
CA LYS A 151 17.21 -1.66 -41.16
C LYS A 151 16.67 -1.85 -39.73
N ARG A 152 17.13 -1.03 -38.77
CA ARG A 152 16.71 -1.09 -37.37
C ARG A 152 15.35 -0.42 -37.17
N LEU A 153 15.08 0.68 -37.87
CA LEU A 153 13.77 1.35 -37.85
C LEU A 153 12.69 0.49 -38.51
N GLY A 154 12.97 -0.18 -39.64
CA GLY A 154 12.01 -1.10 -40.27
C GLY A 154 11.65 -2.31 -39.39
N ARG A 155 12.63 -2.85 -38.64
CA ARG A 155 12.38 -3.89 -37.62
C ARG A 155 11.62 -3.35 -36.40
N ALA A 156 11.83 -2.09 -36.03
CA ALA A 156 11.16 -1.47 -34.90
C ALA A 156 9.71 -1.08 -35.21
N ALA A 157 9.42 -0.62 -36.44
CA ALA A 157 8.07 -0.31 -36.92
C ALA A 157 7.18 -1.55 -36.99
N SER A 158 7.72 -2.68 -37.47
CA SER A 158 7.06 -4.00 -37.40
C SER A 158 6.97 -4.55 -35.97
N SER A 159 7.75 -3.99 -35.04
CA SER A 159 7.68 -4.29 -33.60
C SER A 159 6.76 -3.33 -32.83
N GLY A 160 6.04 -2.44 -33.53
CA GLY A 160 5.07 -1.52 -32.94
C GLY A 160 4.14 -2.28 -32.00
N GLY A 161 4.14 -1.87 -30.74
CA GLY A 161 3.44 -2.55 -29.67
C GLY A 161 1.94 -2.68 -29.96
N TRP A 162 1.33 -3.68 -29.37
CA TRP A 162 -0.10 -3.86 -29.43
C TRP A 162 -0.84 -2.69 -28.74
N SER A 163 -1.94 -2.20 -29.31
CA SER A 163 -2.86 -1.29 -28.60
C SER A 163 -3.68 -2.04 -27.55
N GLY A 164 -4.21 -1.36 -26.53
CA GLY A 164 -4.95 -2.01 -25.43
C GLY A 164 -6.11 -2.89 -25.91
N ASP A 165 -6.90 -2.38 -26.84
CA ASP A 165 -8.06 -3.09 -27.40
C ASP A 165 -7.65 -4.20 -28.37
N GLU A 166 -6.56 -4.01 -29.12
CA GLU A 166 -5.99 -5.03 -30.00
C GLU A 166 -5.47 -6.24 -29.20
N ILE A 167 -4.80 -6.01 -28.05
CA ILE A 167 -4.33 -7.08 -27.17
C ILE A 167 -5.50 -7.91 -26.68
N GLU A 168 -6.55 -7.27 -26.17
CA GLU A 168 -7.65 -8.01 -25.55
C GLU A 168 -8.42 -8.84 -26.57
N GLY A 169 -8.69 -8.27 -27.76
CA GLY A 169 -9.29 -9.00 -28.87
C GLY A 169 -8.44 -10.20 -29.33
N ALA A 170 -7.12 -10.04 -29.35
CA ALA A 170 -6.19 -11.13 -29.69
C ALA A 170 -6.10 -12.19 -28.58
N LEU A 171 -6.19 -11.81 -27.29
CA LEU A 171 -6.23 -12.74 -26.16
C LEU A 171 -7.51 -13.58 -26.17
N VAL A 172 -8.68 -12.99 -26.43
CA VAL A 172 -9.94 -13.74 -26.53
C VAL A 172 -9.85 -14.81 -27.64
N ARG A 173 -9.28 -14.45 -28.80
CA ARG A 173 -9.06 -15.41 -29.89
C ARG A 173 -8.06 -16.51 -29.51
N ALA A 174 -6.95 -16.15 -28.86
CA ALA A 174 -5.97 -17.11 -28.37
C ALA A 174 -6.58 -18.11 -27.37
N ARG A 175 -7.42 -17.64 -26.44
CA ARG A 175 -8.15 -18.49 -25.48
C ARG A 175 -9.04 -19.52 -26.18
N ARG A 176 -9.85 -19.08 -27.16
CA ARG A 176 -10.72 -19.98 -27.94
C ARG A 176 -9.94 -21.04 -28.73
N LEU A 177 -8.77 -20.68 -29.25
CA LEU A 177 -7.89 -21.62 -29.95
C LEU A 177 -7.26 -22.66 -29.00
N MET A 178 -6.82 -22.24 -27.82
CA MET A 178 -6.28 -23.15 -26.79
C MET A 178 -7.35 -24.10 -26.23
N GLN A 179 -8.62 -23.69 -26.19
CA GLN A 179 -9.72 -24.58 -25.75
C GLN A 179 -10.10 -25.65 -26.78
N ARG A 180 -9.79 -25.42 -28.06
CA ARG A 180 -10.18 -26.28 -29.18
C ARG A 180 -9.02 -27.12 -29.73
N SER A 181 -7.83 -26.96 -29.18
CA SER A 181 -6.63 -27.66 -29.64
C SER A 181 -5.64 -27.86 -28.51
N ASP A 182 -4.88 -28.96 -28.54
CA ASP A 182 -3.74 -29.21 -27.64
C ASP A 182 -2.50 -28.36 -27.97
N ALA A 183 -2.71 -27.19 -28.60
CA ALA A 183 -1.62 -26.32 -29.00
C ALA A 183 -1.05 -25.56 -27.79
N THR A 184 0.27 -25.61 -27.63
CA THR A 184 0.97 -24.88 -26.57
C THR A 184 0.77 -23.36 -26.69
N ALA A 185 0.79 -22.66 -25.55
CA ALA A 185 0.61 -21.19 -25.50
C ALA A 185 1.56 -20.43 -26.44
N ASN A 186 2.77 -20.96 -26.68
CA ASN A 186 3.74 -20.38 -27.60
C ASN A 186 3.30 -20.53 -29.07
N ARG A 187 2.75 -21.69 -29.45
CA ARG A 187 2.25 -21.94 -30.81
C ARG A 187 1.03 -21.08 -31.11
N VAL A 188 0.11 -20.97 -30.16
CA VAL A 188 -1.08 -20.11 -30.28
C VAL A 188 -0.70 -18.63 -30.31
N ALA A 189 0.22 -18.18 -29.44
CA ALA A 189 0.69 -16.79 -29.45
C ALA A 189 1.31 -16.40 -30.79
N ARG A 190 2.13 -17.27 -31.40
CA ARG A 190 2.71 -17.03 -32.73
C ARG A 190 1.66 -17.00 -33.83
N PHE A 191 0.71 -17.91 -33.81
CA PHE A 191 -0.36 -17.98 -34.81
C PHE A 191 -1.24 -16.71 -34.80
N VAL A 192 -1.69 -16.30 -33.61
CA VAL A 192 -2.53 -15.10 -33.46
C VAL A 192 -1.73 -13.84 -33.75
N ALA A 193 -0.50 -13.73 -33.27
CA ALA A 193 0.36 -12.58 -33.53
C ALA A 193 0.73 -12.44 -35.01
N GLY A 194 0.95 -13.56 -35.71
CA GLY A 194 1.22 -13.61 -37.14
C GLY A 194 0.06 -13.04 -37.97
N LYS A 195 -1.18 -13.35 -37.59
CA LYS A 195 -2.38 -12.77 -38.23
C LYS A 195 -2.52 -11.26 -38.04
N HIS A 196 -1.89 -10.71 -37.00
CA HIS A 196 -1.92 -9.28 -36.69
C HIS A 196 -0.63 -8.55 -37.09
N HIS A 197 0.36 -9.26 -37.68
CA HIS A 197 1.69 -8.71 -37.96
C HIS A 197 2.35 -8.05 -36.72
N ARG A 198 2.11 -8.61 -35.52
CA ARG A 198 2.64 -8.09 -34.24
C ARG A 198 3.63 -9.07 -33.59
N PRO A 199 4.47 -8.62 -32.65
CA PRO A 199 5.33 -9.51 -31.87
C PRO A 199 4.54 -10.48 -30.96
N ALA A 200 4.84 -11.77 -31.06
CA ALA A 200 4.19 -12.83 -30.29
C ALA A 200 4.53 -12.82 -28.78
N GLU A 201 5.63 -12.17 -28.37
CA GLU A 201 6.14 -12.22 -27.00
C GLU A 201 5.20 -11.58 -25.97
N THR A 202 4.43 -10.56 -26.37
CA THR A 202 3.46 -9.90 -25.49
C THR A 202 2.26 -10.80 -25.22
N LEU A 203 1.70 -11.43 -26.26
CA LEU A 203 0.64 -12.43 -26.11
C LEU A 203 1.16 -13.66 -25.35
N ARG A 204 2.36 -14.14 -25.67
CA ARG A 204 2.98 -15.29 -25.01
C ARG A 204 3.14 -15.04 -23.52
N ARG A 205 3.69 -13.90 -23.09
CA ARG A 205 3.83 -13.57 -21.66
C ARG A 205 2.48 -13.48 -20.94
N ARG A 206 1.46 -12.90 -21.56
CA ARG A 206 0.09 -12.83 -21.00
C ARG A 206 -0.52 -14.22 -20.86
N LEU A 207 -0.48 -15.04 -21.90
CA LEU A 207 -0.98 -16.42 -21.89
C LEU A 207 -0.21 -17.32 -20.92
N LEU A 208 1.12 -17.15 -20.83
CA LEU A 208 1.95 -17.89 -19.89
C LEU A 208 1.69 -17.44 -18.44
N ALA A 209 1.45 -16.16 -18.19
CA ALA A 209 1.07 -15.66 -16.86
C ALA A 209 -0.31 -16.17 -16.42
N GLU A 210 -1.25 -16.32 -17.36
CA GLU A 210 -2.54 -16.99 -17.13
C GLU A 210 -2.33 -18.49 -16.84
N ALA A 211 -1.56 -19.20 -17.67
CA ALA A 211 -1.31 -20.64 -17.53
C ALA A 211 -0.45 -21.02 -16.31
N SER A 212 0.47 -20.15 -15.89
CA SER A 212 1.35 -20.37 -14.73
C SER A 212 0.67 -20.03 -13.40
N GLY A 213 -0.58 -19.56 -13.44
CA GLY A 213 -1.28 -19.13 -12.24
C GLY A 213 -0.53 -18.00 -11.51
N THR A 214 0.04 -17.05 -12.26
CA THR A 214 0.72 -15.86 -11.74
C THR A 214 0.03 -14.55 -12.14
N GLY A 215 -1.05 -14.59 -12.92
CA GLY A 215 -1.96 -13.45 -13.06
C GLY A 215 -2.42 -12.99 -11.67
N ARG A 216 -2.29 -11.68 -11.38
CA ARG A 216 -2.84 -11.05 -10.16
C ARG A 216 -4.29 -11.50 -10.07
N LEU A 217 -4.62 -12.36 -9.10
CA LEU A 217 -6.01 -12.63 -8.79
C LEU A 217 -6.66 -11.29 -8.46
N SER A 218 -7.87 -11.10 -8.96
CA SER A 218 -8.64 -9.93 -8.55
C SER A 218 -8.81 -10.00 -7.03
N GLU A 219 -8.92 -8.84 -6.38
CA GLU A 219 -9.15 -8.79 -4.94
C GLU A 219 -10.43 -9.53 -4.53
N ARG A 220 -11.39 -9.61 -5.46
CA ARG A 220 -12.62 -10.41 -5.33
C ARG A 220 -12.32 -11.90 -5.26
N ASP A 221 -11.52 -12.44 -6.17
CA ASP A 221 -11.21 -13.88 -6.17
C ASP A 221 -10.41 -14.28 -4.92
N ALA A 222 -9.50 -13.42 -4.48
CA ALA A 222 -8.76 -13.63 -3.24
C ALA A 222 -9.69 -13.66 -2.01
N ALA A 223 -10.76 -12.85 -2.00
CA ALA A 223 -11.78 -12.88 -0.96
C ALA A 223 -12.66 -14.16 -1.03
N VAL A 224 -12.96 -14.65 -2.24
CA VAL A 224 -13.70 -15.92 -2.41
C VAL A 224 -12.86 -17.11 -1.92
N ILE A 225 -11.56 -17.13 -2.24
CA ILE A 225 -10.62 -18.14 -1.73
C ILE A 225 -10.59 -18.14 -0.20
N GLU A 226 -10.48 -16.97 0.42
CA GLU A 226 -10.49 -16.83 1.88
C GLU A 226 -11.80 -17.34 2.49
N ARG A 227 -12.94 -16.95 1.93
CA ARG A 227 -14.26 -17.39 2.40
C ARG A 227 -14.44 -18.90 2.27
N ALA A 228 -14.06 -19.47 1.14
CA ALA A 228 -14.14 -20.92 0.91
C ALA A 228 -13.27 -21.69 1.90
N HIS A 229 -12.05 -21.21 2.16
CA HIS A 229 -11.17 -21.81 3.17
C HIS A 229 -11.76 -21.72 4.58
N ARG A 230 -12.34 -20.57 4.95
CA ARG A 230 -13.00 -20.36 6.25
C ARG A 230 -14.23 -21.26 6.44
N MET A 231 -14.94 -21.57 5.37
CA MET A 231 -16.08 -22.50 5.36
C MET A 231 -15.67 -23.99 5.38
N GLY A 232 -14.37 -24.30 5.46
CA GLY A 232 -13.89 -25.69 5.49
C GLY A 232 -13.90 -26.40 4.13
N VAL A 233 -14.00 -25.66 3.01
CA VAL A 233 -13.87 -26.28 1.68
C VAL A 233 -12.47 -26.88 1.53
N PRO A 234 -12.34 -28.17 1.14
CA PRO A 234 -11.03 -28.81 1.01
C PRO A 234 -10.12 -28.06 0.06
N MET A 235 -8.83 -27.91 0.43
CA MET A 235 -7.83 -27.17 -0.35
C MET A 235 -7.74 -27.65 -1.80
N ALA A 236 -7.91 -28.96 -2.05
CA ALA A 236 -7.92 -29.53 -3.39
C ALA A 236 -9.00 -28.91 -4.30
N LYS A 237 -10.22 -28.74 -3.79
CA LYS A 237 -11.34 -28.13 -4.53
C LYS A 237 -11.11 -26.64 -4.79
N ILE A 238 -10.46 -25.94 -3.85
CA ILE A 238 -10.08 -24.53 -4.02
C ILE A 238 -9.03 -24.42 -5.12
N THR A 239 -7.99 -25.25 -5.10
CA THR A 239 -6.93 -25.23 -6.12
C THR A 239 -7.44 -25.56 -7.52
N GLU A 240 -8.35 -26.52 -7.63
CA GLU A 240 -8.98 -26.93 -8.88
C GLU A 240 -9.84 -25.80 -9.46
N ARG A 241 -10.76 -25.24 -8.67
CA ARG A 241 -11.66 -24.16 -9.11
C ARG A 241 -10.92 -22.92 -9.62
N PHE A 242 -9.80 -22.57 -8.99
CA PHE A 242 -9.03 -21.37 -9.33
C PHE A 242 -7.84 -21.65 -10.25
N GLY A 243 -7.57 -22.91 -10.60
CA GLY A 243 -6.43 -23.30 -11.45
C GLY A 243 -5.07 -22.91 -10.85
N ARG A 244 -4.88 -23.05 -9.54
CA ARG A 244 -3.66 -22.60 -8.83
C ARG A 244 -3.04 -23.73 -8.02
N SER A 245 -1.73 -23.67 -7.81
CA SER A 245 -1.04 -24.58 -6.90
C SER A 245 -1.42 -24.31 -5.44
N ARG A 246 -1.35 -25.35 -4.59
CA ARG A 246 -1.60 -25.24 -3.13
C ARG A 246 -0.76 -24.13 -2.50
N ALA A 247 0.53 -24.07 -2.84
CA ALA A 247 1.44 -23.05 -2.33
C ALA A 247 1.02 -21.62 -2.71
N SER A 248 0.44 -21.42 -3.90
CA SER A 248 -0.08 -20.12 -4.34
C SER A 248 -1.31 -19.70 -3.53
N VAL A 249 -2.25 -20.63 -3.33
CA VAL A 249 -3.44 -20.40 -2.50
C VAL A 249 -3.06 -20.08 -1.06
N TYR A 250 -2.13 -20.83 -0.45
CA TYR A 250 -1.63 -20.50 0.90
C TYR A 250 -0.97 -19.13 0.96
N ARG A 251 -0.16 -18.72 -0.01
CA ARG A 251 0.42 -17.36 -0.04
C ARG A 251 -0.64 -16.27 -0.05
N ILE A 252 -1.73 -16.47 -0.80
CA ILE A 252 -2.85 -15.53 -0.85
C ILE A 252 -3.54 -15.45 0.52
N LEU A 253 -3.82 -16.60 1.14
CA LEU A 253 -4.44 -16.68 2.46
C LEU A 253 -3.58 -15.99 3.52
N GLN A 254 -2.28 -16.29 3.55
CA GLN A 254 -1.34 -15.70 4.51
C GLN A 254 -1.16 -14.19 4.29
N GLY A 255 -1.10 -13.72 3.04
CA GLY A 255 -1.02 -12.29 2.74
C GLY A 255 -2.30 -11.52 3.08
N ARG A 256 -3.48 -12.15 2.99
CA ARG A 256 -4.74 -11.56 3.45
C ARG A 256 -4.82 -11.53 4.98
N ARG A 257 -4.47 -12.65 5.63
CA ARG A 257 -4.38 -12.75 7.09
C ARG A 257 -3.46 -11.68 7.66
N ALA A 258 -2.27 -11.49 7.07
CA ALA A 258 -1.34 -10.46 7.50
C ALA A 258 -1.87 -9.04 7.33
N ARG A 259 -2.57 -8.74 6.23
CA ARG A 259 -3.24 -7.44 6.05
C ARG A 259 -4.34 -7.20 7.08
N ALA A 260 -5.15 -8.21 7.36
CA ALA A 260 -6.20 -8.13 8.38
C ALA A 260 -5.58 -7.84 9.76
N LEU A 261 -4.57 -8.60 10.17
CA LEU A 261 -3.85 -8.38 11.42
C LEU A 261 -3.18 -7.01 11.51
N LYS A 262 -2.56 -6.54 10.41
CA LYS A 262 -1.96 -5.20 10.34
C LYS A 262 -2.97 -4.08 10.56
N SER A 263 -4.23 -4.28 10.14
CA SER A 263 -5.31 -3.30 10.29
C SER A 263 -5.97 -3.27 11.67
N VAL A 264 -5.65 -4.22 12.56
CA VAL A 264 -6.22 -4.25 13.91
C VAL A 264 -5.69 -3.07 14.74
N ALA A 265 -6.62 -2.24 15.22
CA ALA A 265 -6.32 -1.22 16.22
C ALA A 265 -6.10 -1.90 17.58
N ILE A 266 -4.93 -1.66 18.18
CA ILE A 266 -4.53 -2.26 19.46
C ILE A 266 -4.18 -1.11 20.40
N THR A 267 -4.95 -0.99 21.48
CA THR A 267 -4.78 0.05 22.50
C THR A 267 -4.30 -0.59 23.80
N PHE A 268 -3.24 -0.05 24.38
CA PHE A 268 -2.67 -0.47 25.66
C PHE A 268 -2.07 0.72 26.41
N ALA A 269 -1.86 0.59 27.72
CA ALA A 269 -1.33 1.65 28.55
C ALA A 269 0.18 1.88 28.29
N SER A 270 0.65 3.11 28.48
CA SER A 270 2.03 3.51 28.18
C SER A 270 3.08 2.70 28.96
N GLY A 271 2.75 2.31 30.20
CA GLY A 271 3.63 1.48 31.05
C GLY A 271 3.74 0.01 30.63
N ALA A 272 2.98 -0.45 29.62
CA ALA A 272 2.94 -1.85 29.24
C ALA A 272 4.16 -2.29 28.44
N THR A 273 5.03 -3.09 29.06
CA THR A 273 6.16 -3.74 28.37
C THR A 273 5.75 -5.09 27.77
N PRO A 274 6.10 -5.38 26.50
CA PRO A 274 5.86 -6.67 25.87
C PRO A 274 6.35 -7.87 26.71
N LEU A 275 5.61 -8.97 26.66
CA LEU A 275 6.00 -10.25 27.25
C LEU A 275 7.11 -10.91 26.44
N PRO A 276 8.06 -11.61 27.11
CA PRO A 276 9.03 -12.48 26.45
C PRO A 276 8.34 -13.55 25.59
N GLU A 277 9.05 -14.09 24.60
CA GLU A 277 8.51 -15.11 23.67
C GLU A 277 7.97 -16.38 24.34
N GLN A 278 8.54 -16.75 25.49
CA GLN A 278 8.21 -17.99 26.20
C GLN A 278 7.10 -17.82 27.24
N ASP A 279 6.69 -16.58 27.53
CA ASP A 279 5.90 -16.24 28.73
C ASP A 279 4.39 -16.04 28.44
N VAL A 280 3.95 -16.48 27.27
CA VAL A 280 2.55 -16.35 26.82
C VAL A 280 1.63 -17.29 27.61
N SER A 281 2.14 -18.36 28.24
CA SER A 281 1.32 -19.24 29.07
C SER A 281 1.12 -18.67 30.47
N PHE A 282 -0.09 -18.21 30.79
CA PHE A 282 -0.44 -17.82 32.15
C PHE A 282 -0.75 -19.05 32.98
N LYS A 283 0.06 -19.32 34.01
CA LYS A 283 -0.42 -20.15 35.12
C LYS A 283 -1.18 -19.23 36.06
N ASP A 284 -2.45 -19.56 36.22
CA ASP A 284 -3.41 -18.79 36.99
C ASP A 284 -2.91 -18.62 38.43
N VAL A 285 -2.48 -17.41 38.79
CA VAL A 285 -2.25 -17.08 40.20
C VAL A 285 -3.64 -16.80 40.76
N ALA A 286 -4.27 -17.88 41.24
CA ALA A 286 -5.58 -17.98 41.87
C ALA A 286 -6.39 -16.66 41.95
N SER A 287 -7.52 -16.61 41.26
CA SER A 287 -8.61 -15.66 41.53
C SER A 287 -9.05 -15.78 42.99
N GLN A 288 -8.39 -15.06 43.89
CA GLN A 288 -8.85 -14.94 45.26
C GLN A 288 -10.07 -14.02 45.23
N ALA A 289 -11.24 -14.58 45.53
CA ALA A 289 -12.46 -13.82 45.71
C ALA A 289 -12.32 -12.95 46.96
N ALA A 290 -12.59 -11.65 46.83
CA ALA A 290 -12.47 -10.69 47.92
C ALA A 290 -13.74 -10.54 48.77
N SER A 291 -14.91 -10.83 48.19
CA SER A 291 -16.21 -10.61 48.84
C SER A 291 -17.29 -11.53 48.26
N PRO A 292 -18.34 -11.86 49.03
CA PRO A 292 -19.39 -12.76 48.58
C PRO A 292 -20.15 -12.22 47.36
N ALA A 293 -20.55 -13.14 46.49
CA ALA A 293 -21.06 -12.88 45.15
C ALA A 293 -22.41 -12.14 45.08
N VAL A 294 -23.18 -12.14 46.18
CA VAL A 294 -24.58 -11.67 46.18
C VAL A 294 -24.77 -10.51 47.16
N THR A 295 -24.81 -9.29 46.63
CA THR A 295 -25.20 -8.08 47.37
C THR A 295 -26.72 -7.88 47.36
N THR A 296 -27.24 -7.06 48.29
CA THR A 296 -28.67 -6.67 48.30
C THR A 296 -29.09 -6.03 46.98
N ALA A 297 -28.21 -5.25 46.35
CA ALA A 297 -28.45 -4.63 45.04
C ALA A 297 -28.68 -5.68 43.93
N VAL A 298 -27.90 -6.78 43.92
CA VAL A 298 -28.07 -7.89 42.97
C VAL A 298 -29.38 -8.64 43.23
N ARG A 299 -29.76 -8.87 44.49
CA ARG A 299 -31.04 -9.54 44.83
C ARG A 299 -32.26 -8.77 44.32
N GLN A 300 -32.16 -7.45 44.25
CA GLN A 300 -33.22 -6.57 43.74
C GLN A 300 -33.26 -6.48 42.20
N LEU A 301 -32.33 -7.10 41.47
CA LEU A 301 -32.41 -7.18 40.01
C LEU A 301 -33.50 -8.19 39.58
N PRO A 302 -34.04 -8.05 38.36
CA PRO A 302 -34.83 -9.10 37.71
C PRO A 302 -34.11 -10.44 37.76
N GLU A 303 -34.86 -11.52 37.95
CA GLU A 303 -34.32 -12.87 38.17
C GLU A 303 -33.35 -13.31 37.05
N SER A 304 -33.69 -12.97 35.80
CA SER A 304 -32.87 -13.22 34.61
C SER A 304 -31.49 -12.56 34.64
N LEU A 305 -31.28 -11.51 35.45
CA LEU A 305 -30.01 -10.77 35.54
C LEU A 305 -29.19 -11.14 36.78
N ARG A 306 -29.78 -11.82 37.77
CA ARG A 306 -29.09 -12.11 39.05
C ARG A 306 -27.84 -12.97 38.85
N GLY A 307 -27.91 -14.01 38.02
CA GLY A 307 -26.77 -14.88 37.73
C GLY A 307 -25.66 -14.19 36.92
N VAL A 308 -26.00 -13.15 36.15
CA VAL A 308 -25.04 -12.42 35.30
C VAL A 308 -24.26 -11.37 36.10
N PHE A 309 -24.90 -10.73 37.07
CA PHE A 309 -24.31 -9.68 37.90
C PHE A 309 -23.84 -10.17 39.28
N GLY A 310 -24.24 -11.37 39.69
CA GLY A 310 -24.01 -11.93 41.04
C GLY A 310 -22.70 -12.69 41.19
N HIS A 311 -21.62 -12.22 40.57
CA HIS A 311 -20.28 -12.81 40.69
C HIS A 311 -19.48 -12.17 41.82
N ALA A 312 -18.64 -12.97 42.49
CA ALA A 312 -17.75 -12.49 43.55
C ALA A 312 -16.72 -11.50 43.02
N SER A 313 -16.44 -10.42 43.75
CA SER A 313 -15.41 -9.44 43.37
C SER A 313 -14.01 -10.03 43.45
N LEU A 314 -13.11 -9.59 42.57
CA LEU A 314 -11.68 -9.91 42.64
C LEU A 314 -11.00 -9.11 43.76
N THR A 315 -9.94 -9.65 44.34
CA THR A 315 -9.01 -8.83 45.15
C THR A 315 -8.31 -7.81 44.27
N HIS A 316 -7.91 -6.68 44.88
CA HIS A 316 -7.12 -5.66 44.20
C HIS A 316 -5.87 -6.25 43.52
N ALA A 317 -5.14 -7.13 44.22
CA ALA A 317 -3.95 -7.78 43.68
C ALA A 317 -4.26 -8.66 42.45
N ALA A 318 -5.36 -9.44 42.49
CA ALA A 318 -5.77 -10.26 41.36
C ALA A 318 -6.21 -9.41 40.16
N GLU A 319 -6.97 -8.34 40.42
CA GLU A 319 -7.42 -7.39 39.40
C GLU A 319 -6.24 -6.70 38.70
N THR A 320 -5.30 -6.14 39.47
CA THR A 320 -4.09 -5.52 38.91
C THR A 320 -3.25 -6.51 38.12
N SER A 321 -3.11 -7.76 38.59
CA SER A 321 -2.35 -8.80 37.90
C SER A 321 -2.96 -9.15 36.53
N LEU A 322 -4.28 -9.39 36.49
CA LEU A 322 -5.00 -9.72 35.26
C LEU A 322 -4.97 -8.56 34.25
N LEU A 323 -5.23 -7.33 34.70
CA LEU A 323 -5.22 -6.15 33.84
C LEU A 323 -3.80 -5.83 33.34
N SER A 324 -2.79 -5.89 34.19
CA SER A 324 -1.39 -5.71 33.78
C SER A 324 -1.01 -6.73 32.71
N ARG A 325 -1.34 -8.01 32.90
CA ARG A 325 -1.07 -9.05 31.91
C ARG A 325 -1.80 -8.79 30.59
N MET A 326 -3.09 -8.43 30.65
CA MET A 326 -3.87 -8.06 29.46
C MET A 326 -3.18 -6.95 28.66
N HIS A 327 -2.75 -5.87 29.32
CA HIS A 327 -2.07 -4.77 28.65
C HIS A 327 -0.71 -5.17 28.07
N ARG A 328 0.06 -6.02 28.76
CA ARG A 328 1.33 -6.54 28.24
C ARG A 328 1.13 -7.45 27.01
N LEU A 329 0.09 -8.28 27.00
CA LEU A 329 -0.29 -9.09 25.82
C LEU A 329 -0.66 -8.22 24.63
N ARG A 330 -1.41 -7.13 24.87
CA ARG A 330 -1.72 -6.14 23.82
C ARG A 330 -0.47 -5.41 23.33
N ALA A 331 0.46 -5.07 24.22
CA ALA A 331 1.75 -4.48 23.83
C ALA A 331 2.57 -5.44 22.95
N THR A 332 2.66 -6.73 23.31
CA THR A 332 3.29 -7.76 22.47
C THR A 332 2.61 -7.90 21.10
N ALA A 333 1.27 -7.91 21.07
CA ALA A 333 0.54 -7.94 19.80
C ALA A 333 0.79 -6.69 18.95
N GLY A 334 0.91 -5.51 19.57
CA GLY A 334 1.29 -4.26 18.93
C GLY A 334 2.69 -4.33 18.29
N GLU A 335 3.68 -4.82 19.03
CA GLU A 335 5.04 -5.01 18.52
C GLU A 335 5.10 -5.99 17.33
N LEU A 336 4.38 -7.12 17.43
CA LEU A 336 4.26 -8.09 16.34
C LEU A 336 3.57 -7.48 15.11
N ARG A 337 2.49 -6.73 15.33
CA ARG A 337 1.78 -5.99 14.27
C ARG A 337 2.72 -5.02 13.59
N ASP A 338 3.51 -4.25 14.33
CA ASP A 338 4.37 -3.21 13.77
C ASP A 338 5.50 -3.82 12.92
N ARG A 339 6.04 -4.98 13.33
CA ARG A 339 7.04 -5.76 12.58
C ARG A 339 6.48 -6.54 11.39
N LEU A 340 5.17 -6.81 11.35
CA LEU A 340 4.55 -7.62 10.31
C LEU A 340 4.64 -6.96 8.92
N ASP A 341 5.27 -7.64 7.96
CA ASP A 341 5.30 -7.28 6.54
C ASP A 341 4.25 -8.10 5.76
N PRO A 342 3.18 -7.48 5.22
CA PRO A 342 2.16 -8.18 4.45
C PRO A 342 2.67 -8.85 3.17
N SER A 343 3.82 -8.43 2.64
CA SER A 343 4.43 -9.01 1.44
C SER A 343 5.23 -10.28 1.73
N LYS A 344 5.70 -10.43 2.99
CA LYS A 344 6.47 -11.58 3.48
C LYS A 344 5.97 -12.03 4.86
N PRO A 345 4.71 -12.53 4.94
CA PRO A 345 4.11 -12.87 6.22
C PRO A 345 4.75 -14.12 6.83
N ARG A 346 5.13 -14.03 8.11
CA ARG A 346 5.60 -15.17 8.90
C ARG A 346 4.43 -15.78 9.67
N ALA A 347 4.17 -17.07 9.44
CA ALA A 347 3.04 -17.77 10.06
C ALA A 347 3.12 -17.74 11.58
N GLY A 348 4.30 -18.01 12.15
CA GLY A 348 4.50 -18.02 13.61
C GLY A 348 4.20 -16.67 14.28
N ASP A 349 4.58 -15.55 13.65
CA ASP A 349 4.30 -14.20 14.19
C ASP A 349 2.80 -13.89 14.18
N MET A 350 2.11 -14.26 13.10
CA MET A 350 0.65 -14.12 12.99
C MET A 350 -0.08 -14.99 14.02
N ASP A 351 0.32 -16.26 14.16
CA ASP A 351 -0.27 -17.18 15.14
C ASP A 351 -0.04 -16.67 16.57
N ARG A 352 1.15 -16.12 16.86
CA ARG A 352 1.46 -15.53 18.16
C ARG A 352 0.63 -14.28 18.43
N MET A 353 0.50 -13.39 17.46
CA MET A 353 -0.30 -12.18 17.58
C MET A 353 -1.76 -12.52 17.88
N GLU A 354 -2.35 -13.47 17.15
CA GLU A 354 -3.73 -13.92 17.38
C GLU A 354 -3.90 -14.55 18.76
N ARG A 355 -2.94 -15.38 19.22
CA ARG A 355 -2.96 -15.92 20.59
C ARG A 355 -2.93 -14.82 21.65
N CYS A 356 -2.04 -13.82 21.50
CA CYS A 356 -1.98 -12.70 22.44
C CYS A 356 -3.29 -11.91 22.51
N LEU A 357 -3.92 -11.66 21.36
CA LEU A 357 -5.21 -10.96 21.29
C LEU A 357 -6.34 -11.79 21.90
N ALA A 358 -6.38 -13.09 21.62
CA ALA A 358 -7.38 -13.99 22.18
C ALA A 358 -7.27 -14.11 23.70
N GLU A 359 -6.05 -14.25 24.23
CA GLU A 359 -5.80 -14.31 25.67
C GLU A 359 -6.10 -12.96 26.35
N ALA A 360 -5.72 -11.83 25.74
CA ALA A 360 -6.05 -10.51 26.26
C ALA A 360 -7.57 -10.29 26.33
N ASP A 361 -8.32 -10.75 25.34
CA ASP A 361 -9.77 -10.66 25.33
C ASP A 361 -10.43 -11.61 26.35
N GLU A 362 -9.84 -12.77 26.60
CA GLU A 362 -10.28 -13.66 27.68
C GLU A 362 -10.05 -13.04 29.07
N LEU A 363 -8.87 -12.45 29.30
CA LEU A 363 -8.60 -11.73 30.55
C LEU A 363 -9.55 -10.54 30.72
N ARG A 364 -9.85 -9.79 29.63
CA ARG A 364 -10.85 -8.72 29.63
C ARG A 364 -12.22 -9.23 30.07
N ARG A 365 -12.71 -10.32 29.47
CA ARG A 365 -13.99 -10.95 29.83
C ARG A 365 -14.03 -11.41 31.28
N ARG A 366 -12.93 -12.00 31.75
CA ARG A 366 -12.81 -12.48 33.12
C ARG A 366 -12.90 -11.33 34.12
N VAL A 367 -12.13 -10.25 33.92
CA VAL A 367 -12.23 -9.06 34.79
C VAL A 367 -13.64 -8.50 34.75
N ALA A 368 -14.24 -8.33 33.56
CA ALA A 368 -15.59 -7.80 33.41
C ALA A 368 -16.65 -8.61 34.19
N ARG A 369 -16.55 -9.94 34.18
CA ARG A 369 -17.46 -10.85 34.90
C ARG A 369 -17.54 -10.53 36.40
N HIS A 370 -16.42 -10.19 37.02
CA HIS A 370 -16.34 -9.89 38.45
C HIS A 370 -16.75 -8.45 38.83
N GLN A 371 -17.13 -7.61 37.85
CA GLN A 371 -17.57 -6.22 38.11
C GLN A 371 -19.09 -6.06 38.18
N GLY A 372 -19.87 -7.10 37.84
CA GLY A 372 -21.34 -7.03 37.83
C GLY A 372 -21.92 -6.53 39.16
N GLY A 373 -21.43 -7.04 40.29
CA GLY A 373 -21.90 -6.62 41.61
C GLY A 373 -21.71 -5.13 41.86
N LEU A 374 -20.57 -4.56 41.46
CA LEU A 374 -20.29 -3.13 41.58
C LEU A 374 -21.25 -2.30 40.72
N LEU A 375 -21.48 -2.70 39.46
CA LEU A 375 -22.42 -2.01 38.58
C LEU A 375 -23.83 -1.96 39.20
N ALA A 376 -24.30 -3.09 39.73
CA ALA A 376 -25.60 -3.18 40.39
C ALA A 376 -25.68 -2.26 41.62
N VAL A 377 -24.64 -2.22 42.44
CA VAL A 377 -24.58 -1.36 43.64
C VAL A 377 -24.62 0.13 43.26
N VAL A 378 -23.77 0.57 42.32
CA VAL A 378 -23.67 1.99 41.95
C VAL A 378 -24.94 2.49 41.26
N VAL A 379 -25.51 1.69 40.35
CA VAL A 379 -26.78 2.03 39.71
C VAL A 379 -27.91 2.12 40.74
N ARG A 380 -27.96 1.20 41.71
CA ARG A 380 -28.97 1.23 42.77
C ARG A 380 -28.84 2.44 43.67
N GLN A 381 -27.64 2.80 44.10
CA GLN A 381 -27.40 4.01 44.90
C GLN A 381 -27.92 5.27 44.19
N HIS A 382 -27.70 5.38 42.88
CA HIS A 382 -28.18 6.51 42.09
C HIS A 382 -29.71 6.53 41.88
N LEU A 383 -30.40 5.40 42.08
CA LEU A 383 -31.86 5.30 41.95
C LEU A 383 -32.59 5.52 43.28
N ILE A 384 -31.95 5.24 44.42
CA ILE A 384 -32.55 5.41 45.77
C ILE A 384 -32.88 6.88 46.05
N ASP A 385 -32.08 7.82 45.52
CA ASP A 385 -32.33 9.27 45.67
C ASP A 385 -33.49 9.79 44.80
N ARG A 386 -34.13 8.94 43.98
CA ARG A 386 -35.18 9.33 43.03
C ARG A 386 -36.35 8.34 43.09
N ASP A 387 -37.42 8.74 43.77
CA ASP A 387 -38.63 7.98 44.18
C ASP A 387 -39.43 7.20 43.09
N GLU A 388 -38.93 7.01 41.87
CA GLU A 388 -39.59 6.18 40.85
C GLU A 388 -38.71 5.01 40.41
N LEU A 389 -38.86 3.87 41.09
CA LEU A 389 -38.22 2.61 40.74
C LEU A 389 -38.96 1.93 39.58
N ASN A 390 -38.92 2.56 38.41
CA ASN A 390 -39.38 1.95 37.16
C ASN A 390 -38.31 0.94 36.69
N GLU A 391 -38.67 -0.33 36.57
CA GLU A 391 -37.79 -1.41 36.08
C GLU A 391 -37.09 -1.03 34.77
N ARG A 392 -37.80 -0.34 33.87
CA ARG A 392 -37.22 0.21 32.64
C ARG A 392 -36.03 1.13 32.90
N THR A 393 -36.16 2.05 33.86
CA THR A 393 -35.11 3.03 34.18
C THR A 393 -33.90 2.33 34.80
N LEU A 394 -34.12 1.30 35.62
CA LEU A 394 -33.04 0.44 36.10
C LEU A 394 -32.28 -0.22 34.94
N LEU A 395 -33.00 -0.83 34.00
CA LEU A 395 -32.41 -1.48 32.82
C LEU A 395 -31.64 -0.48 31.94
N GLU A 396 -32.21 0.70 31.67
CA GLU A 396 -31.54 1.75 30.90
C GLU A 396 -30.24 2.22 31.58
N ARG A 397 -30.25 2.38 32.90
CA ARG A 397 -29.06 2.79 33.68
C ARG A 397 -28.00 1.69 33.75
N LEU A 398 -28.40 0.42 33.89
CA LEU A 398 -27.49 -0.73 33.78
C LEU A 398 -26.84 -0.81 32.39
N SER A 399 -27.62 -0.54 31.34
CA SER A 399 -27.12 -0.44 29.97
C SER A 399 -26.00 0.61 29.84
N VAL A 400 -26.19 1.81 30.41
CA VAL A 400 -25.14 2.85 30.40
C VAL A 400 -23.93 2.42 31.24
N ALA A 401 -24.15 1.76 32.37
CA ALA A 401 -23.08 1.26 33.22
C ALA A 401 -22.21 0.20 32.52
N LEU A 402 -22.80 -0.66 31.69
CA LEU A 402 -22.08 -1.64 30.88
C LEU A 402 -21.21 -0.99 29.80
N ASP A 403 -21.69 0.06 29.14
CA ASP A 403 -20.87 0.83 28.19
C ASP A 403 -19.66 1.45 28.88
N GLU A 404 -19.88 2.03 30.06
CA GLU A 404 -18.80 2.64 30.85
C GLU A 404 -17.79 1.60 31.34
N LEU A 405 -18.23 0.39 31.71
CA LEU A 405 -17.35 -0.72 32.03
C LEU A 405 -16.48 -1.10 30.83
N GLY A 406 -17.07 -1.20 29.63
CA GLY A 406 -16.33 -1.48 28.40
C GLY A 406 -15.27 -0.43 28.07
N ALA A 407 -15.61 0.86 28.23
CA ALA A 407 -14.69 1.97 28.06
C ALA A 407 -13.56 1.94 29.11
N ALA A 408 -13.91 1.74 30.38
CA ALA A 408 -12.94 1.65 31.48
C ALA A 408 -11.94 0.51 31.27
N LEU A 409 -12.39 -0.69 30.85
CA LEU A 409 -11.50 -1.82 30.55
C LEU A 409 -10.56 -1.57 29.36
N THR A 410 -10.86 -0.59 28.52
CA THR A 410 -10.03 -0.23 27.37
C THR A 410 -9.01 0.84 27.74
N GLU A 411 -9.40 1.82 28.55
CA GLU A 411 -8.62 3.02 28.87
C GLU A 411 -7.82 2.92 30.17
N TYR A 412 -8.14 1.97 31.04
CA TYR A 412 -7.49 1.84 32.33
C TYR A 412 -5.99 1.58 32.20
N ASP A 413 -5.22 2.17 33.12
CA ASP A 413 -3.78 2.00 33.22
C ASP A 413 -3.44 1.31 34.56
N PRO A 414 -3.06 0.02 34.54
CA PRO A 414 -2.79 -0.74 35.75
C PRO A 414 -1.48 -0.36 36.45
N TRP A 415 -0.65 0.49 35.83
CA TRP A 415 0.58 1.00 36.47
C TRP A 415 0.34 2.28 37.29
N GLN A 416 -0.89 2.81 37.29
CA GLN A 416 -1.27 3.91 38.17
C GLN A 416 -1.62 3.41 39.58
N ALA A 417 -1.45 4.27 40.58
CA ALA A 417 -1.63 3.92 41.99
C ALA A 417 -3.09 3.59 42.40
N THR A 418 -4.08 3.83 41.52
CA THR A 418 -5.50 3.68 41.84
C THR A 418 -6.07 2.36 41.33
N SER A 419 -6.85 1.68 42.18
CA SER A 419 -7.52 0.43 41.81
C SER A 419 -8.50 0.64 40.65
N PHE A 420 -8.71 -0.42 39.85
CA PHE A 420 -9.69 -0.38 38.78
C PHE A 420 -11.10 -0.24 39.34
N GLU A 421 -11.46 -0.95 40.40
CA GLU A 421 -12.77 -0.79 41.07
C GLU A 421 -13.05 0.68 41.46
N ARG A 422 -12.08 1.38 42.06
CA ARG A 422 -12.21 2.79 42.45
C ARG A 422 -12.38 3.69 41.23
N THR A 423 -11.58 3.46 40.19
CA THR A 423 -11.63 4.21 38.95
C THR A 423 -13.00 4.04 38.26
N LEU A 424 -13.46 2.79 38.16
CA LEU A 424 -14.74 2.44 37.58
C LEU A 424 -15.91 3.06 38.37
N ARG A 425 -15.88 2.98 39.70
CA ARG A 425 -16.92 3.60 40.55
C ARG A 425 -17.03 5.10 40.30
N LEU A 426 -15.91 5.84 40.24
CA LEU A 426 -15.91 7.28 39.99
C LEU A 426 -16.45 7.61 38.58
N ARG A 427 -16.06 6.83 37.57
CA ARG A 427 -16.57 6.98 36.19
C ARG A 427 -18.07 6.74 36.13
N LEU A 428 -18.56 5.66 36.73
CA LEU A 428 -19.97 5.32 36.81
C LEU A 428 -20.79 6.42 37.51
N GLN A 429 -20.33 6.90 38.67
CA GLN A 429 -21.00 7.99 39.38
C GLN A 429 -21.12 9.25 38.51
N ARG A 430 -20.03 9.69 37.88
CA ARG A 430 -20.05 10.86 36.98
C ARG A 430 -20.99 10.64 35.79
N ARG A 431 -20.92 9.47 35.16
CA ARG A 431 -21.69 9.15 33.96
C ARG A 431 -23.18 9.07 34.26
N LEU A 432 -23.58 8.44 35.38
CA LEU A 432 -24.98 8.29 35.77
C LEU A 432 -25.60 9.62 36.24
N SER A 433 -24.84 10.44 36.99
CA SER A 433 -25.28 11.77 37.43
C SER A 433 -25.53 12.74 36.27
N ALA A 434 -24.80 12.58 35.16
CA ALA A 434 -24.98 13.40 33.96
C ALA A 434 -26.27 13.07 33.19
N ILE A 435 -26.97 11.97 33.50
CA ILE A 435 -28.18 11.58 32.77
C ILE A 435 -29.40 12.29 33.34
N ALA A 436 -30.09 13.04 32.49
CA ALA A 436 -31.34 13.70 32.83
C ALA A 436 -32.39 12.71 33.38
N PRO A 437 -33.24 13.14 34.33
CA PRO A 437 -34.36 12.32 34.79
C PRO A 437 -35.32 12.01 33.65
N PRO A 438 -35.95 10.82 33.64
CA PRO A 438 -36.94 10.49 32.63
C PRO A 438 -38.13 11.46 32.70
N ALA A 439 -38.60 11.94 31.54
CA ALA A 439 -39.82 12.75 31.47
C ALA A 439 -41.02 11.92 31.93
N ALA A 440 -41.86 12.50 32.80
CA ALA A 440 -43.06 11.86 33.31
C ALA A 440 -44.10 11.66 32.20
N GLY A 441 -44.07 10.51 31.51
CA GLY A 441 -44.96 10.27 30.37
C GLY A 441 -45.19 8.80 30.02
N SER A 442 -46.46 8.38 30.12
CA SER A 442 -47.09 7.18 29.54
C SER A 442 -46.76 5.80 30.13
N ARG A 443 -47.70 5.29 30.96
CA ARG A 443 -47.64 3.98 31.63
C ARG A 443 -48.01 2.78 30.73
N ALA A 444 -48.58 2.99 29.54
CA ALA A 444 -49.19 1.92 28.72
C ALA A 444 -48.25 1.23 27.72
N ARG A 445 -47.12 1.84 27.32
CA ARG A 445 -46.09 1.23 26.42
C ARG A 445 -45.03 0.39 27.15
N LYS A 446 -45.16 0.18 28.47
CA LYS A 446 -44.01 -0.13 29.35
C LYS A 446 -43.58 -1.61 29.46
N ARG A 447 -44.45 -2.61 29.23
CA ARG A 447 -44.12 -4.03 29.52
C ARG A 447 -43.50 -4.82 28.36
N SER A 448 -43.88 -4.54 27.11
CA SER A 448 -43.24 -5.18 25.94
C SER A 448 -41.81 -4.67 25.74
N ASP A 449 -41.56 -3.41 26.11
CA ASP A 449 -40.27 -2.71 25.98
C ASP A 449 -39.25 -3.24 27.02
N THR A 450 -39.66 -3.57 28.25
CA THR A 450 -38.75 -4.09 29.27
C THR A 450 -38.17 -5.45 28.92
N ARG A 451 -38.97 -6.37 28.34
CA ARG A 451 -38.46 -7.68 27.91
C ARG A 451 -37.38 -7.55 26.82
N VAL A 452 -37.62 -6.70 25.82
CA VAL A 452 -36.64 -6.42 24.75
C VAL A 452 -35.38 -5.78 25.32
N LEU A 453 -35.52 -4.86 26.28
CA LEU A 453 -34.39 -4.24 26.97
C LEU A 453 -33.59 -5.26 27.80
N THR A 454 -34.26 -6.19 28.49
CA THR A 454 -33.61 -7.26 29.25
C THR A 454 -32.85 -8.22 28.33
N GLU A 455 -33.45 -8.65 27.22
CA GLU A 455 -32.79 -9.51 26.22
C GLU A 455 -31.58 -8.80 25.60
N SER A 456 -31.71 -7.52 25.24
CA SER A 456 -30.60 -6.68 24.75
C SER A 456 -29.49 -6.53 25.79
N LEU A 457 -29.85 -6.34 27.06
CA LEU A 457 -28.90 -6.28 28.17
C LEU A 457 -28.11 -7.58 28.33
N ILE A 458 -28.79 -8.72 28.29
CA ILE A 458 -28.15 -10.04 28.38
C ILE A 458 -27.16 -10.23 27.23
N GLN A 459 -27.55 -9.92 25.99
CA GLN A 459 -26.65 -9.99 24.83
C GLN A 459 -25.41 -9.10 25.00
N ARG A 460 -25.57 -7.90 25.58
CA ARG A 460 -24.46 -6.99 25.86
C ARG A 460 -23.57 -7.48 26.99
N CYS A 461 -24.15 -8.04 28.04
CA CYS A 461 -23.40 -8.72 29.11
C CYS A 461 -22.55 -9.86 28.53
N GLU A 462 -23.13 -10.71 27.68
CA GLU A 462 -22.43 -11.81 27.03
C GLU A 462 -21.26 -11.32 26.16
N ALA A 463 -21.46 -10.23 25.39
CA ALA A 463 -20.42 -9.61 24.58
C ALA A 463 -19.27 -9.02 25.42
N LEU A 464 -19.57 -8.55 26.63
CA LEU A 464 -18.57 -8.06 27.59
C LEU A 464 -17.93 -9.17 28.43
N GLY A 465 -18.50 -10.37 28.47
CA GLY A 465 -18.00 -11.52 29.24
C GLY A 465 -18.71 -11.77 30.58
N LEU A 466 -19.75 -10.99 30.89
CA LEU A 466 -20.65 -11.24 32.01
C LEU A 466 -21.63 -12.33 31.57
N LYS A 467 -21.41 -13.56 32.01
CA LYS A 467 -22.29 -14.71 31.75
C LYS A 467 -22.68 -15.33 33.08
N ALA A 468 -23.89 -15.91 33.15
CA ALA A 468 -24.21 -16.82 34.23
C ALA A 468 -23.34 -18.08 34.08
N ASP A 469 -22.98 -18.69 35.21
CA ASP A 469 -22.21 -19.94 35.25
C ASP A 469 -23.01 -21.14 34.70
#